data_AF-A0A6M2DG57-F1
#
_entry.id   AF-A0A6M2DG57-F1
#
_cell.length_a   1.000
_cell.length_b   1.000
_cell.length_c   1.000
_cell.angle_alpha   90.00
_cell.angle_beta   90.00
_cell.angle_gamma   90.00
#
_symmetry.space_group_name_H-M   'P 1'
#
loop_
_entity.id
_entity.type
_entity.pdbx_description
1 polymer ?
#
loop_
_entity_poly.entity_id
_entity_poly.type
_entity_poly.pdbx_seq_one_letter_code
_entity_poly.pdbx_strand_id
1 'polypeptide(L)'
;NLLTIHLDVHRIEEPPKSVVDDGVDCIRKFFADKYNIIYEKDKTDSRICYNKDYSSSTNALKDKKFADYIVFEKQNEELLKQELEIREAERLKKEKFLQDLMVQHDRLEFEVRKFQKLKDEDRRKFVDNLIQAELKTDNIVKQLLANRHCESNDEQFKVQEEQLLEIFRTRNNDEIRKKEVLLSMEKMLLQDDIDVFAKRNQQMDSVKNYVKESELKTSDLINLQLYKHDTKRNELMEALLRDEKMQKECLLKLLSKRNDWDMWCLMQRLRLVETQLNDLTKLELEKRKIRNDSALNDLSEMRVELAAHLIELLCERDNRKRRLMQTIQNIEHSCDKFYKEDVWLMRFQQLMDSVPEAFRETNLDVVLMQILLTEGLLSYLPYMGRLMDIVSNDTTIITCKHIEEAGIKDKEIQSSIMYAISIYNDEMKLHLYSKLNESGCEEPSAPPDSPALSREASTNEIPMHSECVICMDEERQIIFVPCGHLCCCITCSSNNELKLCPMCRIDINQKIRVVVS
;
A
#
# COMPACT_ATOMS: atom_id res chain seq x y z
N ASN A 1 -1.74 75.81 -49.32
CA ASN A 1 -2.71 76.17 -50.39
C ASN A 1 -4.05 75.49 -50.19
N LEU A 2 -4.75 75.83 -49.10
CA LEU A 2 -6.17 75.47 -48.92
C LEU A 2 -7.00 76.56 -49.63
N LEU A 3 -7.74 76.23 -50.68
CA LEU A 3 -8.52 77.23 -51.43
C LEU A 3 -9.93 77.45 -50.86
N THR A 4 -10.41 76.56 -49.99
CA THR A 4 -11.69 76.68 -49.28
C THR A 4 -11.60 76.10 -47.86
N ILE A 5 -12.18 76.78 -46.87
CA ILE A 5 -12.35 76.29 -45.48
C ILE A 5 -13.84 76.44 -45.15
N HIS A 6 -14.53 75.34 -44.88
CA HIS A 6 -15.90 75.36 -44.34
C HIS A 6 -15.83 75.00 -42.84
N LEU A 7 -16.14 75.96 -41.98
CA LEU A 7 -16.24 75.75 -40.53
C LEU A 7 -17.73 75.61 -40.16
N ASP A 8 -18.03 74.65 -39.30
CA ASP A 8 -19.41 74.36 -38.88
C ASP A 8 -19.85 75.35 -37.79
N VAL A 9 -20.68 76.32 -38.19
CA VAL A 9 -21.04 77.54 -37.43
C VAL A 9 -21.83 77.27 -36.14
N HIS A 10 -22.25 76.02 -35.93
CA HIS A 10 -23.03 75.59 -34.76
C HIS A 10 -22.21 74.92 -33.64
N ARG A 11 -20.93 74.60 -33.86
CA ARG A 11 -20.09 73.88 -32.87
C ARG A 11 -18.83 74.61 -32.42
N ILE A 12 -18.49 75.74 -33.05
CA ILE A 12 -17.23 76.46 -32.80
C ILE A 12 -17.57 77.90 -32.39
N GLU A 13 -17.07 78.34 -31.22
CA GLU A 13 -17.31 79.70 -30.68
C GLU A 13 -16.29 80.75 -31.17
N GLU A 14 -15.16 80.32 -31.74
CA GLU A 14 -14.13 81.21 -32.33
C GLU A 14 -13.59 80.64 -33.66
N PRO A 15 -13.63 81.36 -34.80
CA PRO A 15 -13.96 82.78 -35.03
C PRO A 15 -15.47 83.09 -35.03
N PRO A 16 -15.87 84.35 -34.76
CA PRO A 16 -17.28 84.76 -34.73
C PRO A 16 -17.97 84.57 -36.09
N LYS A 17 -19.29 84.34 -36.07
CA LYS A 17 -20.08 83.97 -37.26
C LYS A 17 -19.91 84.92 -38.45
N SER A 18 -19.77 86.22 -38.20
CA SER A 18 -19.56 87.22 -39.26
C SER A 18 -18.24 87.02 -40.03
N VAL A 19 -17.20 86.50 -39.38
CA VAL A 19 -15.88 86.28 -40.01
C VAL A 19 -15.86 85.00 -40.84
N VAL A 20 -16.71 84.02 -40.51
CA VAL A 20 -16.84 82.77 -41.28
C VAL A 20 -17.58 83.01 -42.59
N ASP A 21 -18.61 83.86 -42.57
CA ASP A 21 -19.41 84.20 -43.74
C ASP A 21 -18.65 85.06 -44.76
N ASP A 22 -17.70 85.88 -44.31
CA ASP A 22 -16.86 86.75 -45.16
C ASP A 22 -15.71 86.01 -45.88
N GLY A 23 -15.59 84.69 -45.70
CA GLY A 23 -14.71 83.82 -46.48
C GLY A 23 -13.30 83.60 -45.90
N VAL A 24 -12.52 82.76 -46.61
CA VAL A 24 -11.27 82.15 -46.11
C VAL A 24 -10.16 83.17 -45.81
N ASP A 25 -10.11 84.28 -46.56
CA ASP A 25 -9.11 85.34 -46.35
C ASP A 25 -9.34 86.08 -45.02
N CYS A 26 -10.60 86.29 -44.63
CA CYS A 26 -10.96 86.93 -43.37
C CYS A 26 -10.70 86.01 -42.17
N ILE A 27 -10.97 84.71 -42.31
CA ILE A 27 -10.64 83.69 -41.31
C ILE A 27 -9.12 83.63 -41.08
N ARG A 28 -8.32 83.65 -42.16
CA ARG A 28 -6.85 83.64 -42.06
C ARG A 28 -6.32 84.90 -41.39
N LYS A 29 -6.85 86.07 -41.74
CA LYS A 29 -6.48 87.33 -41.12
C LYS A 29 -6.81 87.36 -39.62
N PHE A 30 -7.98 86.84 -39.23
CA PHE A 30 -8.39 86.75 -37.82
C PHE A 30 -7.42 85.88 -36.98
N PHE A 31 -7.04 84.71 -37.50
CA PHE A 31 -6.06 83.85 -36.81
C PHE A 31 -4.65 84.44 -36.84
N ALA A 32 -4.25 85.10 -37.92
CA ALA A 32 -2.96 85.79 -38.02
C ALA A 32 -2.85 86.91 -36.98
N ASP A 33 -3.89 87.73 -36.79
CA ASP A 33 -3.93 88.77 -35.76
C ASP A 33 -3.95 88.18 -34.34
N LYS A 34 -4.69 87.08 -34.09
CA LYS A 34 -4.76 86.43 -32.77
C LYS A 34 -3.42 85.82 -32.32
N TYR A 35 -2.63 85.31 -33.27
CA TYR A 35 -1.33 84.69 -33.00
C TYR A 35 -0.13 85.60 -33.37
N ASN A 36 -0.39 86.86 -33.72
CA ASN A 36 0.62 87.90 -34.00
C ASN A 36 1.56 87.54 -35.19
N ILE A 37 0.99 86.99 -36.27
CA ILE A 37 1.70 86.60 -37.49
C ILE A 37 1.34 87.60 -38.61
N ILE A 38 2.34 88.08 -39.37
CA ILE A 38 2.13 88.99 -40.51
C ILE A 38 1.49 88.21 -41.67
N TYR A 39 0.29 88.61 -42.10
CA TYR A 39 -0.41 88.02 -43.24
C TYR A 39 -0.19 88.82 -44.53
N GLU A 40 0.54 88.26 -45.49
CA GLU A 40 0.62 88.77 -46.87
C GLU A 40 -0.28 87.94 -47.79
N LYS A 41 -1.12 88.62 -48.59
CA LYS A 41 -2.00 88.00 -49.58
C LYS A 41 -1.26 87.76 -50.88
N ASP A 42 -1.19 86.51 -51.31
CA ASP A 42 -0.62 86.12 -52.61
C ASP A 42 -1.40 86.82 -53.75
N LYS A 43 -0.70 87.68 -54.50
CA LYS A 43 -1.22 88.28 -55.75
C LYS A 43 -1.11 87.24 -56.87
N THR A 44 -2.19 86.51 -57.15
CA THR A 44 -2.33 85.75 -58.39
C THR A 44 -2.69 86.66 -59.56
N ASP A 45 -1.89 86.55 -60.63
CA ASP A 45 -2.17 86.81 -62.04
C ASP A 45 -2.81 88.14 -62.46
N SER A 46 -1.96 89.13 -62.70
CA SER A 46 -2.23 90.17 -63.69
C SER A 46 -1.47 89.87 -64.97
N ARG A 47 -2.24 89.44 -65.98
CA ARG A 47 -1.83 89.29 -67.38
C ARG A 47 -1.09 90.56 -67.85
N ILE A 48 0.20 90.43 -68.15
CA ILE A 48 0.94 91.43 -68.94
C ILE A 48 1.17 90.86 -70.33
N CYS A 49 0.76 91.69 -71.29
CA CYS A 49 0.75 91.50 -72.72
C CYS A 49 2.15 91.25 -73.29
N TYR A 50 2.17 90.47 -74.38
CA TYR A 50 3.30 90.16 -75.23
C TYR A 50 4.25 91.34 -75.48
N ASN A 51 5.55 91.09 -75.32
CA ASN A 51 6.52 91.48 -76.35
C ASN A 51 7.66 90.47 -76.43
N LYS A 52 8.02 90.21 -77.68
CA LYS A 52 8.88 89.16 -78.19
C LYS A 52 10.36 89.54 -78.04
N ASP A 53 11.15 88.47 -78.04
CA ASP A 53 12.57 88.36 -78.42
C ASP A 53 13.64 88.47 -77.32
N TYR A 54 14.57 87.50 -77.41
CA TYR A 54 15.80 87.26 -76.64
C TYR A 54 15.72 86.39 -75.36
N SER A 55 15.77 85.05 -75.53
CA SER A 55 16.89 84.19 -75.07
C SER A 55 16.52 82.69 -74.98
N SER A 56 16.87 81.92 -76.00
CA SER A 56 16.65 80.48 -76.15
C SER A 56 17.58 79.59 -75.29
N SER A 57 17.83 79.94 -74.03
CA SER A 57 18.68 79.13 -73.12
C SER A 57 18.04 78.82 -71.75
N THR A 58 16.80 79.25 -71.51
CA THR A 58 16.11 79.06 -70.22
C THR A 58 14.94 78.07 -70.26
N ASN A 59 14.52 77.59 -71.44
CA ASN A 59 13.40 76.64 -71.58
C ASN A 59 13.84 75.17 -71.36
N ALA A 60 14.98 74.74 -71.88
CA ALA A 60 15.47 73.37 -71.72
C ALA A 60 15.79 72.98 -70.25
N LEU A 61 16.16 73.96 -69.41
CA LEU A 61 16.39 73.76 -67.97
C LEU A 61 15.09 73.71 -67.17
N LYS A 62 14.02 74.36 -67.64
CA LYS A 62 12.68 74.28 -67.03
C LYS A 62 12.00 72.96 -67.38
N ASP A 63 12.12 72.51 -68.62
CA ASP A 63 11.54 71.26 -69.11
C ASP A 63 12.19 70.03 -68.45
N LYS A 64 13.52 70.04 -68.25
CA LYS A 64 14.22 68.98 -67.49
C LYS A 64 13.80 68.94 -66.02
N LYS A 65 13.72 70.09 -65.35
CA LYS A 65 13.28 70.15 -63.95
C LYS A 65 11.82 69.71 -63.77
N PHE A 66 10.96 69.99 -64.75
CA PHE A 66 9.58 69.53 -64.74
C PHE A 66 9.46 68.03 -64.98
N ALA A 67 10.27 67.47 -65.89
CA ALA A 67 10.36 66.03 -66.09
C ALA A 67 10.91 65.30 -64.84
N ASP A 68 11.95 65.84 -64.21
CA ASP A 68 12.51 65.31 -62.95
C ASP A 68 11.50 65.38 -61.80
N TYR A 69 10.68 66.44 -61.75
CA TYR A 69 9.59 66.58 -60.77
C TYR A 69 8.49 65.53 -60.97
N ILE A 70 8.06 65.27 -62.21
CA ILE A 70 7.07 64.23 -62.50
C ILE A 70 7.60 62.84 -62.15
N VAL A 71 8.88 62.56 -62.43
CA VAL A 71 9.52 61.29 -62.05
C VAL A 71 9.58 61.15 -60.53
N PHE A 72 9.96 62.22 -59.82
CA PHE A 72 9.98 62.25 -58.37
C PHE A 72 8.59 62.06 -57.75
N GLU A 73 7.56 62.69 -58.30
CA GLU A 73 6.17 62.54 -57.85
C GLU A 73 5.68 61.10 -58.01
N LYS A 74 5.93 60.47 -59.17
CA LYS A 74 5.63 59.05 -59.39
C LYS A 74 6.37 58.12 -58.43
N GLN A 75 7.64 58.37 -58.17
CA GLN A 75 8.42 57.60 -57.20
C GLN A 75 7.87 57.75 -55.78
N ASN A 76 7.42 58.95 -55.41
CA ASN A 76 6.81 59.21 -54.10
C ASN A 76 5.44 58.51 -53.96
N GLU A 77 4.62 58.51 -55.03
CA GLU A 77 3.37 57.75 -55.07
C GLU A 77 3.61 56.23 -54.94
N GLU A 78 4.62 55.69 -55.63
CA GLU A 78 4.99 54.27 -55.53
C GLU A 78 5.47 53.91 -54.12
N LEU A 79 6.28 54.75 -53.48
CA LEU A 79 6.71 54.56 -52.09
C LEU A 79 5.52 54.59 -51.13
N LEU A 80 4.62 55.56 -51.27
CA LEU A 80 3.43 55.66 -50.42
C LEU A 80 2.54 54.41 -50.54
N LYS A 81 2.42 53.88 -51.76
CA LYS A 81 1.69 52.63 -52.03
C LYS A 81 2.35 51.42 -51.36
N GLN A 82 3.67 51.29 -51.47
CA GLN A 82 4.42 50.22 -50.79
C GLN A 82 4.28 50.30 -49.27
N GLU A 83 4.35 51.51 -48.68
CA GLU A 83 4.14 51.69 -47.24
C GLU A 83 2.73 51.28 -46.80
N LEU A 84 1.69 51.59 -47.58
CA LEU A 84 0.32 51.17 -47.30
C LEU A 84 0.16 49.65 -47.37
N GLU A 85 0.75 49.01 -48.39
CA GLU A 85 0.72 47.54 -48.54
C GLU A 85 1.43 46.84 -47.37
N ILE A 86 2.56 47.35 -46.90
CA ILE A 86 3.27 46.83 -45.73
C ILE A 86 2.41 46.99 -44.47
N ARG A 87 1.81 48.17 -44.25
CA ARG A 87 0.92 48.41 -43.09
C ARG A 87 -0.30 47.50 -43.10
N GLU A 88 -0.90 47.26 -44.26
CA GLU A 88 -2.03 46.35 -44.41
C GLU A 88 -1.64 44.90 -44.16
N ALA A 89 -0.48 44.46 -44.68
CA ALA A 89 0.05 43.12 -44.41
C ALA A 89 0.36 42.90 -42.92
N GLU A 90 0.90 43.91 -42.23
CA GLU A 90 1.12 43.87 -40.78
C GLU A 90 -0.19 43.83 -40.00
N ARG A 91 -1.21 44.60 -40.41
CA ARG A 91 -2.55 44.56 -39.81
C ARG A 91 -3.16 43.17 -39.93
N LEU A 92 -3.13 42.57 -41.12
CA LEU A 92 -3.66 41.23 -41.36
C LEU A 92 -2.90 40.15 -40.57
N LYS A 93 -1.58 40.28 -40.41
CA LYS A 93 -0.79 39.38 -39.55
C LYS A 93 -1.19 39.50 -38.08
N LYS A 94 -1.40 40.72 -37.57
CA LYS A 94 -1.86 40.96 -36.19
C LYS A 94 -3.26 40.40 -35.97
N GLU A 95 -4.18 40.61 -36.91
CA GLU A 95 -5.55 40.08 -36.83
C GLU A 95 -5.56 38.55 -36.80
N LYS A 96 -4.80 37.88 -37.67
CA LYS A 96 -4.66 36.42 -37.66
C LYS A 96 -4.09 35.91 -36.34
N PHE A 97 -3.03 36.56 -35.83
CA PHE A 97 -2.43 36.18 -34.55
C PHE A 97 -3.39 36.34 -33.37
N LEU A 98 -4.16 37.43 -33.33
CA LEU A 98 -5.19 37.63 -32.30
C LEU A 98 -6.30 36.58 -32.39
N GLN A 99 -6.70 36.21 -33.61
CA GLN A 99 -7.70 35.17 -33.83
C GLN A 99 -7.19 33.80 -33.37
N ASP A 100 -5.94 33.46 -33.68
CA ASP A 100 -5.30 32.21 -33.22
C ASP A 100 -5.19 32.17 -31.69
N LEU A 101 -4.81 33.28 -31.05
CA LEU A 101 -4.79 33.39 -29.59
C LEU A 101 -6.17 33.23 -28.96
N MET A 102 -7.22 33.79 -29.59
CA MET A 102 -8.59 33.65 -29.11
C MET A 102 -9.06 32.20 -29.18
N VAL A 103 -8.79 31.50 -30.29
CA VAL A 103 -9.09 30.07 -30.44
C VAL A 103 -8.35 29.22 -29.41
N GLN A 104 -7.07 29.53 -29.15
CA GLN A 104 -6.30 28.84 -28.11
C GLN A 104 -6.86 29.09 -26.71
N HIS A 105 -7.24 30.33 -26.40
CA HIS A 105 -7.84 30.69 -25.13
C HIS A 105 -9.18 29.96 -24.92
N ASP A 106 -10.05 29.96 -25.92
CA ASP A 106 -11.35 29.26 -25.88
C ASP A 106 -11.17 27.75 -25.68
N ARG A 107 -10.16 27.16 -26.33
CA ARG A 107 -9.82 25.74 -26.14
C ARG A 107 -9.37 25.45 -24.72
N LEU A 108 -8.47 26.26 -24.17
CA LEU A 108 -8.00 26.09 -22.79
C LEU A 108 -9.14 26.27 -21.79
N GLU A 109 -9.99 27.29 -21.97
CA GLU A 109 -11.18 27.47 -21.14
C GLU A 109 -12.11 26.26 -21.20
N PHE A 110 -12.33 25.70 -22.38
CA PHE A 110 -13.14 24.49 -22.54
C PHE A 110 -12.55 23.30 -21.79
N GLU A 111 -11.24 23.05 -21.93
CA GLU A 111 -10.53 21.98 -21.23
C GLU A 111 -10.58 22.17 -19.70
N VAL A 112 -10.38 23.40 -19.21
CA VAL A 112 -10.49 23.73 -17.78
C VAL A 112 -11.91 23.51 -17.27
N ARG A 113 -12.95 23.97 -17.98
CA ARG A 113 -14.35 23.74 -17.60
C ARG A 113 -14.70 22.26 -17.59
N LYS A 114 -14.20 21.48 -18.56
CA LYS A 114 -14.40 20.03 -18.59
C LYS A 114 -13.74 19.36 -17.38
N PHE A 115 -12.52 19.75 -17.04
CA PHE A 115 -11.81 19.24 -15.87
C PHE A 115 -12.52 19.60 -14.56
N GLN A 116 -13.01 20.84 -14.43
CA GLN A 116 -13.82 21.26 -13.28
C GLN A 116 -15.09 20.42 -13.13
N LYS A 117 -15.84 20.19 -14.22
CA LYS A 117 -17.05 19.34 -14.19
C LYS A 117 -16.75 17.91 -13.71
N LEU A 118 -15.70 17.29 -14.24
CA LEU A 118 -15.27 15.95 -13.82
C LEU A 118 -14.89 15.94 -12.33
N LYS A 119 -14.11 16.91 -11.87
CA LYS A 119 -13.72 17.03 -10.47
C LYS A 119 -14.94 17.26 -9.57
N ASP A 120 -15.90 18.07 -9.99
CA ASP A 120 -17.12 18.33 -9.23
C ASP A 120 -18.04 17.10 -9.19
N GLU A 121 -18.10 16.29 -10.26
CA GLU A 121 -18.77 14.99 -10.25
C GLU A 121 -18.12 14.01 -9.28
N ASP A 122 -16.79 13.91 -9.27
CA ASP A 122 -16.08 13.03 -8.34
C ASP A 122 -16.22 13.50 -6.88
N ARG A 123 -16.20 14.82 -6.65
CA ARG A 123 -16.49 15.40 -5.33
C ARG A 123 -17.90 15.09 -4.87
N ARG A 124 -18.90 15.17 -5.76
CA ARG A 124 -20.28 14.79 -5.44
C ARG A 124 -20.39 13.31 -5.06
N LYS A 125 -19.85 12.41 -5.87
CA LYS A 125 -19.82 10.97 -5.57
C LYS A 125 -19.15 10.69 -4.22
N PHE A 126 -18.05 11.37 -3.92
CA PHE A 126 -17.34 11.22 -2.65
C PHE A 126 -18.21 11.66 -1.45
N VAL A 127 -18.88 12.81 -1.57
CA VAL A 127 -19.80 13.30 -0.54
C VAL A 127 -20.98 12.34 -0.36
N ASP A 128 -21.57 11.83 -1.44
CA ASP A 128 -22.66 10.86 -1.37
C ASP A 128 -22.24 9.57 -0.66
N ASN A 129 -21.02 9.08 -0.93
CA ASN A 129 -20.46 7.92 -0.24
C ASN A 129 -20.26 8.17 1.26
N LEU A 130 -19.81 9.37 1.66
CA LEU A 130 -19.68 9.75 3.07
C LEU A 130 -21.04 9.77 3.76
N ILE A 131 -22.05 10.41 3.16
CA ILE A 131 -23.40 10.47 3.72
C ILE A 131 -23.99 9.05 3.87
N GLN A 132 -23.78 8.16 2.89
CA GLN A 132 -24.21 6.76 3.01
C GLN A 132 -23.49 6.02 4.14
N ALA A 133 -22.20 6.29 4.36
CA ALA A 133 -21.47 5.71 5.47
C ALA A 133 -22.01 6.21 6.82
N GLU A 134 -22.27 7.51 6.94
CA GLU A 134 -22.87 8.13 8.13
C GLU A 134 -24.26 7.53 8.44
N LEU A 135 -25.14 7.42 7.43
CA LEU A 135 -26.47 6.81 7.62
C LEU A 135 -26.39 5.34 8.06
N LYS A 136 -25.42 4.58 7.54
CA LYS A 136 -25.19 3.19 7.95
C LYS A 136 -24.71 3.12 9.41
N THR A 137 -23.77 3.98 9.80
CA THR A 137 -23.29 4.02 11.19
C THR A 137 -24.41 4.43 12.14
N ASP A 138 -25.22 5.42 11.78
CA ASP A 138 -26.36 5.87 12.60
C ASP A 138 -27.41 4.78 12.77
N ASN A 139 -27.69 4.00 11.71
CA ASN A 139 -28.60 2.87 11.79
C ASN A 139 -28.07 1.76 12.70
N ILE A 140 -26.77 1.46 12.64
CA ILE A 140 -26.14 0.48 13.54
C ILE A 140 -26.21 0.98 14.98
N VAL A 141 -25.89 2.25 15.22
CA VAL A 141 -25.99 2.86 16.55
C VAL A 141 -27.42 2.78 17.08
N LYS A 142 -28.42 3.12 16.28
CA LYS A 142 -29.84 2.98 16.67
C LYS A 142 -30.24 1.53 16.97
N GLN A 143 -29.74 0.56 16.20
CA GLN A 143 -29.97 -0.86 16.47
C GLN A 143 -29.32 -1.30 17.79
N LEU A 144 -28.09 -0.86 18.06
CA LEU A 144 -27.40 -1.14 19.32
C LEU A 144 -28.12 -0.52 20.51
N LEU A 145 -28.57 0.74 20.39
CA LEU A 145 -29.37 1.40 21.42
C LEU A 145 -30.74 0.74 21.62
N ALA A 146 -31.37 0.22 20.56
CA ALA A 146 -32.64 -0.51 20.67
C ALA A 146 -32.48 -1.86 21.40
N ASN A 147 -31.36 -2.56 21.24
CA ASN A 147 -31.06 -3.82 21.94
C ASN A 147 -30.90 -3.65 23.45
N ARG A 148 -30.68 -2.42 23.96
CA ARG A 148 -30.66 -2.10 25.39
C ARG A 148 -31.95 -2.49 26.12
N HIS A 149 -33.07 -2.56 25.42
CA HIS A 149 -34.39 -2.83 26.02
C HIS A 149 -34.75 -4.33 26.14
N CYS A 150 -33.83 -5.26 25.84
CA CYS A 150 -34.12 -6.69 25.90
C CYS A 150 -33.54 -7.36 27.17
N GLU A 151 -34.12 -7.05 28.33
CA GLU A 151 -33.84 -7.73 29.62
C GLU A 151 -34.14 -9.25 29.57
N SER A 152 -34.81 -9.73 28.53
CA SER A 152 -35.24 -11.12 28.36
C SER A 152 -34.10 -12.12 28.12
N ASN A 153 -32.94 -11.68 27.62
CA ASN A 153 -31.84 -12.59 27.31
C ASN A 153 -31.10 -13.06 28.58
N ASP A 154 -30.97 -12.20 29.58
CA ASP A 154 -30.24 -12.50 30.82
C ASP A 154 -30.93 -13.58 31.67
N GLU A 155 -32.26 -13.58 31.71
CA GLU A 155 -33.04 -14.61 32.41
C GLU A 155 -32.93 -15.98 31.72
N GLN A 156 -32.92 -16.01 30.38
CA GLN A 156 -32.76 -17.26 29.64
C GLN A 156 -31.38 -17.91 29.87
N PHE A 157 -30.31 -17.10 29.95
CA PHE A 157 -28.97 -17.61 30.20
C PHE A 157 -28.82 -18.20 31.61
N LYS A 158 -29.49 -17.64 32.63
CA LYS A 158 -29.47 -18.18 34.00
C LYS A 158 -30.10 -19.58 34.06
N VAL A 159 -31.24 -19.77 33.39
CA VAL A 159 -31.97 -21.05 33.39
C VAL A 159 -31.14 -22.17 32.73
N GLN A 160 -30.43 -21.86 31.64
CA GLN A 160 -29.54 -22.85 31.00
C GLN A 160 -28.35 -23.24 31.87
N GLU A 161 -27.78 -22.31 32.64
CA GLU A 161 -26.64 -22.59 33.54
C GLU A 161 -27.04 -23.56 34.67
N GLU A 162 -28.21 -23.39 35.27
CA GLU A 162 -28.71 -24.29 36.32
C GLU A 162 -28.96 -25.72 35.80
N GLN A 163 -29.49 -25.85 34.58
CA GLN A 163 -29.71 -27.16 33.96
C GLN A 163 -28.40 -27.93 33.73
N LEU A 164 -27.34 -27.25 33.27
CA LEU A 164 -26.02 -27.85 33.06
C LEU A 164 -25.36 -28.28 34.38
N LEU A 165 -25.56 -27.51 35.45
CA LEU A 165 -25.05 -27.85 36.79
C LEU A 165 -25.70 -29.13 37.34
N GLU A 166 -26.98 -29.35 37.06
CA GLU A 166 -27.70 -30.56 37.51
C GLU A 166 -27.21 -31.83 36.78
N ILE A 167 -26.92 -31.71 35.48
CA ILE A 167 -26.30 -32.79 34.70
C ILE A 167 -24.89 -33.12 35.22
N PHE A 168 -24.13 -32.11 35.64
CA PHE A 168 -22.80 -32.32 36.22
C PHE A 168 -22.84 -33.08 37.55
N ARG A 169 -23.79 -32.74 38.44
CA ARG A 169 -23.95 -33.41 39.75
C ARG A 169 -24.27 -34.90 39.63
N THR A 170 -25.07 -35.26 38.63
CA THR A 170 -25.50 -36.66 38.43
C THR A 170 -24.40 -37.56 37.89
N ARG A 171 -23.48 -37.03 37.08
CA ARG A 171 -22.41 -37.80 36.41
C ARG A 171 -21.17 -38.06 37.27
N ASN A 172 -20.96 -37.28 38.33
CA ASN A 172 -19.79 -37.36 39.20
C ASN A 172 -19.92 -38.33 40.38
N ASN A 173 -21.07 -39.00 40.55
CA ASN A 173 -21.31 -39.95 41.64
C ASN A 173 -20.84 -41.38 41.34
N ASP A 174 -20.35 -41.67 40.12
CA ASP A 174 -19.77 -42.97 39.78
C ASP A 174 -18.27 -42.98 40.16
N GLU A 175 -17.92 -43.71 41.21
CA GLU A 175 -16.56 -43.77 41.78
C GLU A 175 -15.50 -44.18 40.75
N ILE A 176 -14.52 -43.29 40.58
CA ILE A 176 -13.45 -43.33 39.60
C ILE A 176 -12.37 -44.34 40.02
N ARG A 177 -11.77 -45.09 39.07
CA ARG A 177 -10.74 -46.14 39.31
C ARG A 177 -9.37 -45.54 39.66
N LYS A 178 -9.34 -44.76 40.73
CA LYS A 178 -8.24 -43.93 41.25
C LYS A 178 -6.85 -44.57 41.11
N LYS A 179 -6.67 -45.76 41.67
CA LYS A 179 -5.34 -46.36 41.83
C LYS A 179 -4.65 -46.82 40.53
N GLU A 180 -5.40 -47.23 39.52
CA GLU A 180 -4.82 -47.82 38.30
C GLU A 180 -4.19 -46.75 37.39
N VAL A 181 -4.79 -45.57 37.42
CA VAL A 181 -4.40 -44.45 36.57
C VAL A 181 -3.26 -43.65 37.22
N LEU A 182 -3.35 -43.39 38.55
CA LEU A 182 -2.25 -43.49 39.53
C LEU A 182 -0.90 -43.88 38.90
N LEU A 183 -0.80 -45.20 38.71
CA LEU A 183 0.41 -45.91 38.32
C LEU A 183 0.79 -45.68 36.84
N SER A 184 -0.18 -45.38 35.99
CA SER A 184 0.09 -45.20 34.55
C SER A 184 0.61 -43.81 34.20
N MET A 185 0.23 -42.75 34.92
CA MET A 185 0.80 -41.41 34.69
C MET A 185 2.16 -41.23 35.38
N GLU A 186 2.39 -41.87 36.53
CA GLU A 186 3.71 -41.91 37.17
C GLU A 186 4.76 -42.49 36.20
N LYS A 187 4.39 -43.52 35.45
CA LYS A 187 5.26 -44.16 34.44
C LYS A 187 5.57 -43.25 33.23
N MET A 188 4.68 -42.34 32.85
CA MET A 188 4.84 -41.46 31.68
C MET A 188 5.63 -40.19 32.02
N LEU A 189 5.37 -39.58 33.18
CA LEU A 189 6.00 -38.32 33.60
C LEU A 189 7.47 -38.49 34.00
N LEU A 190 7.88 -39.68 34.41
CA LEU A 190 9.27 -39.98 34.78
C LEU A 190 10.21 -40.13 33.58
N GLN A 191 9.69 -40.20 32.34
CA GLN A 191 10.49 -40.65 31.19
C GLN A 191 10.90 -39.53 30.22
N ASP A 192 10.18 -38.40 30.08
CA ASP A 192 10.40 -37.47 28.94
C ASP A 192 10.49 -35.93 29.20
N ASP A 193 10.08 -35.36 30.35
CA ASP A 193 9.73 -33.91 30.39
C ASP A 193 10.81 -32.89 30.80
N ILE A 194 11.82 -33.25 31.61
CA ILE A 194 12.74 -32.24 32.22
C ILE A 194 13.89 -31.83 31.28
N ASP A 195 14.43 -32.77 30.50
CA ASP A 195 15.60 -32.52 29.66
C ASP A 195 15.27 -31.87 28.31
N VAL A 196 14.05 -32.13 27.80
CA VAL A 196 13.57 -31.57 26.52
C VAL A 196 13.27 -30.08 26.66
N PHE A 197 12.67 -29.66 27.79
CA PHE A 197 12.35 -28.26 28.05
C PHE A 197 13.60 -27.40 28.31
N ALA A 198 14.60 -27.92 29.03
CA ALA A 198 15.85 -27.20 29.30
C ALA A 198 16.66 -26.91 28.02
N LYS A 199 16.75 -27.90 27.10
CA LYS A 199 17.45 -27.74 25.82
C LYS A 199 16.76 -26.74 24.89
N ARG A 200 15.42 -26.72 24.88
CA ARG A 200 14.63 -25.83 24.01
C ARG A 200 14.70 -24.36 24.45
N ASN A 201 14.73 -24.09 25.76
CA ASN A 201 14.86 -22.73 26.30
C ASN A 201 16.23 -22.12 25.99
N GLN A 202 17.30 -22.91 26.11
CA GLN A 202 18.67 -22.46 25.86
C GLN A 202 18.91 -22.08 24.38
N GLN A 203 18.23 -22.77 23.45
CA GLN A 203 18.27 -22.45 22.02
C GLN A 203 17.54 -21.13 21.70
N MET A 204 16.41 -20.87 22.36
CA MET A 204 15.61 -19.65 22.14
C MET A 204 16.32 -18.38 22.63
N ASP A 205 17.01 -18.44 23.77
CA ASP A 205 17.75 -17.30 24.31
C ASP A 205 18.95 -16.90 23.43
N SER A 206 19.56 -17.86 22.74
CA SER A 206 20.67 -17.61 21.81
C SER A 206 20.20 -16.87 20.54
N VAL A 207 19.05 -17.27 19.98
CA VAL A 207 18.45 -16.63 18.80
C VAL A 207 17.99 -15.20 19.12
N LYS A 208 17.40 -14.99 20.30
CA LYS A 208 16.91 -13.67 20.74
C LYS A 208 18.03 -12.63 20.84
N ASN A 209 19.19 -13.02 21.38
CA ASN A 209 20.32 -12.12 21.55
C ASN A 209 20.96 -11.75 20.21
N TYR A 210 21.04 -12.70 19.27
CA TYR A 210 21.53 -12.45 17.90
C TYR A 210 20.65 -11.46 17.12
N VAL A 211 19.32 -11.62 17.17
CA VAL A 211 18.39 -10.71 16.48
C VAL A 211 18.52 -9.29 17.01
N LYS A 212 18.60 -9.12 18.33
CA LYS A 212 18.76 -7.81 18.97
C LYS A 212 20.04 -7.08 18.55
N GLU A 213 21.15 -7.80 18.39
CA GLU A 213 22.41 -7.23 17.90
C GLU A 213 22.35 -6.85 16.42
N SER A 214 21.60 -7.60 15.61
CA SER A 214 21.40 -7.28 14.19
C SER A 214 20.53 -6.03 13.99
N GLU A 215 19.47 -5.87 14.79
CA GLU A 215 18.57 -4.71 14.71
C GLU A 215 19.26 -3.40 15.09
N LEU A 216 20.09 -3.40 16.14
CA LEU A 216 20.88 -2.24 16.54
C LEU A 216 21.77 -1.73 15.39
N LYS A 217 22.45 -2.67 14.69
CA LYS A 217 23.31 -2.33 13.54
C LYS A 217 22.52 -1.74 12.37
N THR A 218 21.32 -2.25 12.11
CA THR A 218 20.46 -1.70 11.04
C THR A 218 19.91 -0.32 11.39
N SER A 219 19.56 -0.09 12.66
CA SER A 219 19.10 1.21 13.17
C SER A 219 20.18 2.29 13.03
N ASP A 220 21.42 1.96 13.37
CA ASP A 220 22.56 2.89 13.24
C ASP A 220 22.81 3.29 11.78
N LEU A 221 22.68 2.35 10.84
CA LEU A 221 22.84 2.62 9.41
C LEU A 221 21.75 3.54 8.86
N ILE A 222 20.50 3.33 9.28
CA ILE A 222 19.34 4.15 8.87
C ILE A 222 19.50 5.59 9.40
N ASN A 223 19.87 5.73 10.67
CA ASN A 223 20.08 7.05 11.28
C ASN A 223 21.17 7.85 10.54
N LEU A 224 22.25 7.19 10.10
CA LEU A 224 23.30 7.83 9.30
C LEU A 224 22.81 8.29 7.92
N GLN A 225 21.91 7.54 7.28
CA GLN A 225 21.33 7.92 5.99
C GLN A 225 20.33 9.07 6.11
N LEU A 226 19.50 9.08 7.16
CA LEU A 226 18.56 10.17 7.44
C LEU A 226 19.30 11.49 7.67
N TYR A 227 20.38 11.46 8.47
CA TYR A 227 21.22 12.64 8.70
C TYR A 227 21.80 13.23 7.40
N LYS A 228 22.24 12.38 6.47
CA LYS A 228 22.75 12.80 5.15
C LYS A 228 21.67 13.34 4.21
N HIS A 229 20.43 12.91 4.37
CA HIS A 229 19.31 13.42 3.57
C HIS A 229 18.82 14.77 4.09
N ASP A 230 18.71 14.93 5.41
CA ASP A 230 18.26 16.17 6.03
C ASP A 230 19.20 17.34 5.76
N THR A 231 20.51 17.10 5.77
CA THR A 231 21.52 18.11 5.41
C THR A 231 21.32 18.64 3.98
N LYS A 232 21.17 17.76 3.00
CA LYS A 232 20.90 18.14 1.60
C LYS A 232 19.57 18.89 1.43
N ARG A 233 18.52 18.49 2.15
CA ARG A 233 17.21 19.15 2.11
C ARG A 233 17.29 20.58 2.64
N ASN A 234 18.05 20.79 3.72
CA ASN A 234 18.24 22.11 4.31
C ASN A 234 19.03 23.05 3.38
N GLU A 235 20.09 22.55 2.73
CA GLU A 235 20.85 23.32 1.73
C GLU A 235 19.98 23.80 0.56
N LEU A 236 19.07 22.95 0.06
CA LEU A 236 18.14 23.31 -1.01
C LEU A 236 17.11 24.35 -0.54
N MET A 237 16.60 24.21 0.68
CA MET A 237 15.65 25.16 1.27
C MET A 237 16.29 26.55 1.42
N GLU A 238 17.54 26.63 1.86
CA GLU A 238 18.29 27.89 1.95
C GLU A 238 18.56 28.54 0.58
N ALA A 239 18.73 27.76 -0.48
CA ALA A 239 18.84 28.29 -1.84
C ALA A 239 17.52 28.90 -2.33
N LEU A 240 16.40 28.19 -2.15
CA LEU A 240 15.07 28.67 -2.57
C LEU A 240 14.65 29.94 -1.83
N LEU A 241 14.95 30.04 -0.52
CA LEU A 241 14.67 31.24 0.26
C LEU A 241 15.44 32.47 -0.23
N ARG A 242 16.68 32.29 -0.71
CA ARG A 242 17.47 33.37 -1.30
C ARG A 242 16.86 33.87 -2.61
N ASP A 243 16.43 32.96 -3.48
CA ASP A 243 15.82 33.32 -4.76
C ASP A 243 14.48 34.03 -4.60
N GLU A 244 13.65 33.58 -3.65
CA GLU A 244 12.38 34.22 -3.31
C GLU A 244 12.60 35.68 -2.85
N LYS A 245 13.65 35.93 -2.06
CA LYS A 245 14.01 37.28 -1.60
C LYS A 245 14.41 38.18 -2.78
N MET A 246 15.24 37.69 -3.70
CA MET A 246 15.69 38.44 -4.88
C MET A 246 14.55 38.77 -5.84
N GLN A 247 13.60 37.85 -6.03
CA GLN A 247 12.42 38.05 -6.86
C GLN A 247 11.51 39.14 -6.27
N LYS A 248 11.27 39.12 -4.96
CA LYS A 248 10.49 40.15 -4.25
C LYS A 248 11.12 41.53 -4.40
N GLU A 249 12.44 41.64 -4.24
CA GLU A 249 13.17 42.91 -4.40
C GLU A 249 13.11 43.45 -5.84
N CYS A 250 13.15 42.57 -6.85
CA CYS A 250 13.03 42.96 -8.25
C CYS A 250 11.64 43.51 -8.58
N LEU A 251 10.60 42.82 -8.09
CA LEU A 251 9.20 43.20 -8.31
C LEU A 251 8.87 44.54 -7.64
N LEU A 252 9.38 44.77 -6.42
CA LEU A 252 9.25 46.06 -5.72
C LEU A 252 9.87 47.23 -6.51
N LYS A 253 10.99 47.01 -7.20
CA LYS A 253 11.64 48.02 -8.06
C LYS A 253 10.89 48.31 -9.37
N LEU A 254 10.10 47.36 -9.86
CA LEU A 254 9.28 47.53 -11.06
C LEU A 254 7.97 48.27 -10.74
N LEU A 255 7.39 48.03 -9.57
CA LEU A 255 6.17 48.70 -9.12
C LEU A 255 6.39 50.18 -8.79
N SER A 256 7.56 50.57 -8.30
CA SER A 256 7.86 51.97 -7.93
C SER A 256 8.03 52.94 -9.11
N LYS A 257 8.02 52.46 -10.37
CA LYS A 257 8.28 53.27 -11.57
C LYS A 257 7.04 53.71 -12.36
N ARG A 258 5.83 53.27 -12.00
CA ARG A 258 4.62 53.55 -12.79
C ARG A 258 3.65 54.42 -11.98
N ASN A 259 3.72 55.73 -12.19
CA ASN A 259 3.01 56.81 -11.50
C ASN A 259 1.57 56.50 -11.03
N ASP A 260 1.31 56.97 -9.82
CA ASP A 260 0.43 56.42 -8.78
C ASP A 260 -0.93 57.14 -8.64
N TRP A 261 -1.66 57.39 -9.71
CA TRP A 261 -3.07 57.84 -9.55
C TRP A 261 -4.08 56.80 -10.03
N ASP A 262 -3.91 56.26 -11.23
CA ASP A 262 -4.76 55.17 -11.72
C ASP A 262 -4.51 53.88 -10.91
N MET A 263 -3.24 53.60 -10.62
CA MET A 263 -2.86 52.49 -9.74
C MET A 263 -3.37 52.72 -8.33
N TRP A 264 -3.27 53.95 -7.79
CA TRP A 264 -3.78 54.25 -6.46
C TRP A 264 -5.31 54.13 -6.39
N CYS A 265 -6.04 54.64 -7.38
CA CYS A 265 -7.50 54.54 -7.46
C CYS A 265 -7.95 53.08 -7.62
N LEU A 266 -7.27 52.30 -8.46
CA LEU A 266 -7.51 50.86 -8.60
C LEU A 266 -7.16 50.12 -7.30
N MET A 267 -6.06 50.46 -6.63
CA MET A 267 -5.68 49.91 -5.34
C MET A 267 -6.69 50.25 -4.24
N GLN A 268 -7.26 51.46 -4.22
CA GLN A 268 -8.30 51.80 -3.24
C GLN A 268 -9.60 51.04 -3.50
N ARG A 269 -9.99 50.87 -4.77
CA ARG A 269 -11.16 50.03 -5.13
C ARG A 269 -10.92 48.56 -4.81
N LEU A 270 -9.73 48.04 -5.12
CA LEU A 270 -9.31 46.69 -4.76
C LEU A 270 -9.30 46.51 -3.24
N ARG A 271 -8.74 47.45 -2.47
CA ARG A 271 -8.77 47.42 -1.00
C ARG A 271 -10.19 47.40 -0.43
N LEU A 272 -11.12 48.11 -1.05
CA LEU A 272 -12.52 48.07 -0.63
C LEU A 272 -13.13 46.69 -0.90
N VAL A 273 -12.90 46.13 -2.09
CA VAL A 273 -13.37 44.76 -2.41
C VAL A 273 -12.69 43.72 -1.52
N GLU A 274 -11.39 43.86 -1.26
CA GLU A 274 -10.62 43.01 -0.35
C GLU A 274 -11.15 43.08 1.08
N THR A 275 -11.50 44.25 1.59
CA THR A 275 -12.09 44.37 2.94
C THR A 275 -13.46 43.72 3.00
N GLN A 276 -14.33 43.95 2.02
CA GLN A 276 -15.65 43.31 1.96
C GLN A 276 -15.55 41.79 1.81
N LEU A 277 -14.65 41.30 0.96
CA LEU A 277 -14.40 39.86 0.83
C LEU A 277 -13.81 39.29 2.12
N ASN A 278 -12.87 39.99 2.77
CA ASN A 278 -12.33 39.56 4.05
C ASN A 278 -13.44 39.43 5.10
N ASP A 279 -14.35 40.40 5.19
CA ASP A 279 -15.45 40.34 6.14
C ASP A 279 -16.48 39.25 5.79
N LEU A 280 -16.79 39.04 4.51
CA LEU A 280 -17.60 37.90 4.08
C LEU A 280 -16.92 36.57 4.39
N THR A 281 -15.60 36.45 4.16
CA THR A 281 -14.86 35.23 4.49
C THR A 281 -14.80 35.00 5.99
N LYS A 282 -14.68 36.03 6.83
CA LYS A 282 -14.79 35.91 8.29
C LYS A 282 -16.16 35.39 8.69
N LEU A 283 -17.25 35.97 8.17
CA LEU A 283 -18.61 35.50 8.44
C LEU A 283 -18.84 34.06 7.95
N GLU A 284 -18.31 33.69 6.78
CA GLU A 284 -18.35 32.32 6.29
C GLU A 284 -17.55 31.36 7.18
N LEU A 285 -16.37 31.76 7.63
CA LEU A 285 -15.53 30.98 8.54
C LEU A 285 -16.20 30.81 9.90
N GLU A 286 -16.79 31.86 10.46
CA GLU A 286 -17.57 31.81 11.71
C GLU A 286 -18.79 30.90 11.55
N LYS A 287 -19.54 31.02 10.45
CA LYS A 287 -20.68 30.14 10.16
C LYS A 287 -20.26 28.69 9.92
N ARG A 288 -19.11 28.45 9.30
CA ARG A 288 -18.53 27.09 9.15
C ARG A 288 -18.08 26.56 10.50
N LYS A 289 -17.43 27.39 11.32
CA LYS A 289 -16.99 27.03 12.67
C LYS A 289 -18.16 26.64 13.54
N ILE A 290 -19.22 27.45 13.62
CA ILE A 290 -20.41 27.14 14.42
C ILE A 290 -21.07 25.83 13.95
N ARG A 291 -21.16 25.59 12.63
CA ARG A 291 -21.70 24.33 12.10
C ARG A 291 -20.81 23.13 12.45
N ASN A 292 -19.50 23.27 12.34
CA ASN A 292 -18.55 22.23 12.70
C ASN A 292 -18.59 21.95 14.21
N ASP A 293 -18.63 22.98 15.04
CA ASP A 293 -18.71 22.87 16.49
C ASP A 293 -20.02 22.18 16.91
N SER A 294 -21.15 22.51 16.28
CA SER A 294 -22.43 21.80 16.48
C SER A 294 -22.32 20.33 16.11
N ALA A 295 -21.82 20.00 14.93
CA ALA A 295 -21.68 18.61 14.49
C ALA A 295 -20.69 17.82 15.36
N LEU A 296 -19.61 18.45 15.82
CA LEU A 296 -18.66 17.85 16.77
C LEU A 296 -19.31 17.59 18.13
N ASN A 297 -20.16 18.50 18.59
CA ASN A 297 -20.91 18.30 19.83
C ASN A 297 -21.88 17.12 19.71
N ASP A 298 -22.64 17.04 18.62
CA ASP A 298 -23.56 15.91 18.35
C ASP A 298 -22.80 14.57 18.32
N LEU A 299 -21.65 14.51 17.62
CA LEU A 299 -20.79 13.33 17.61
C LEU A 299 -20.20 13.02 18.99
N SER A 300 -19.87 14.02 19.78
CA SER A 300 -19.35 13.83 21.13
C SER A 300 -20.41 13.28 22.08
N GLU A 301 -21.67 13.73 21.95
CA GLU A 301 -22.81 13.22 22.72
C GLU A 301 -23.05 11.75 22.38
N MET A 302 -23.11 11.41 21.08
CA MET A 302 -23.24 10.02 20.62
C MET A 302 -22.07 9.14 21.12
N ARG A 303 -20.83 9.66 21.14
CA ARG A 303 -19.68 8.93 21.69
C ARG A 303 -19.82 8.67 23.18
N VAL A 304 -20.33 9.64 23.95
CA VAL A 304 -20.56 9.49 25.39
C VAL A 304 -21.64 8.44 25.64
N GLU A 305 -22.74 8.47 24.88
CA GLU A 305 -23.81 7.46 24.99
C GLU A 305 -23.30 6.04 24.65
N LEU A 306 -22.56 5.89 23.54
CA LEU A 306 -21.97 4.62 23.15
C LEU A 306 -20.92 4.13 24.15
N ALA A 307 -20.10 5.03 24.69
CA ALA A 307 -19.12 4.69 25.71
C ALA A 307 -19.79 4.25 27.02
N ALA A 308 -20.87 4.91 27.43
CA ALA A 308 -21.68 4.52 28.58
C ALA A 308 -22.28 3.11 28.37
N HIS A 309 -22.82 2.83 27.18
CA HIS A 309 -23.33 1.51 26.85
C HIS A 309 -22.23 0.44 26.81
N LEU A 310 -21.04 0.76 26.27
CA LEU A 310 -19.90 -0.14 26.32
C LEU A 310 -19.48 -0.45 27.76
N ILE A 311 -19.47 0.55 28.65
CA ILE A 311 -19.18 0.35 30.08
C ILE A 311 -20.23 -0.56 30.72
N GLU A 312 -21.52 -0.39 30.40
CA GLU A 312 -22.62 -1.25 30.84
C GLU A 312 -22.40 -2.71 30.38
N LEU A 313 -22.14 -2.93 29.09
CA LEU A 313 -21.84 -4.26 28.53
C LEU A 313 -20.57 -4.89 29.11
N LEU A 314 -19.52 -4.10 29.34
CA LEU A 314 -18.30 -4.59 30.00
C LEU A 314 -18.58 -4.98 31.46
N CYS A 315 -19.39 -4.20 32.16
CA CYS A 315 -19.83 -4.53 33.53
C CYS A 315 -20.67 -5.81 33.55
N GLU A 316 -21.61 -5.98 32.61
CA GLU A 316 -22.39 -7.21 32.43
C GLU A 316 -21.50 -8.42 32.13
N ARG A 317 -20.54 -8.27 31.21
CA ARG A 317 -19.55 -9.30 30.89
C ARG A 317 -18.71 -9.67 32.11
N ASP A 318 -18.25 -8.68 32.87
CA ASP A 318 -17.43 -8.92 34.06
C ASP A 318 -18.25 -9.51 35.21
N ASN A 319 -19.53 -9.13 35.34
CA ASN A 319 -20.51 -9.77 36.23
C ASN A 319 -20.72 -11.24 35.83
N ARG A 320 -20.93 -11.52 34.54
CA ARG A 320 -21.07 -12.89 34.02
C ARG A 320 -19.79 -13.70 34.23
N LYS A 321 -18.62 -13.12 33.99
CA LYS A 321 -17.32 -13.74 34.26
C LYS A 321 -17.17 -14.04 35.75
N ARG A 322 -17.56 -13.13 36.64
CA ARG A 322 -17.56 -13.36 38.10
C ARG A 322 -18.51 -14.48 38.50
N ARG A 323 -19.74 -14.51 37.95
CA ARG A 323 -20.68 -15.62 38.18
C ARG A 323 -20.10 -16.94 37.71
N LEU A 324 -19.57 -17.02 36.49
CA LEU A 324 -18.92 -18.23 35.97
C LEU A 324 -17.71 -18.64 36.80
N MET A 325 -16.88 -17.70 37.25
CA MET A 325 -15.76 -18.00 38.14
C MET A 325 -16.24 -18.49 39.51
N GLN A 326 -17.33 -17.94 40.06
CA GLN A 326 -17.95 -18.44 41.29
C GLN A 326 -18.56 -19.83 41.08
N THR A 327 -19.22 -20.08 39.94
CA THR A 327 -19.77 -21.38 39.58
C THR A 327 -18.64 -22.40 39.41
N ILE A 328 -17.55 -22.05 38.73
CA ILE A 328 -16.34 -22.87 38.59
C ILE A 328 -15.71 -23.10 39.96
N GLN A 329 -15.56 -22.08 40.81
CA GLN A 329 -15.05 -22.25 42.18
C GLN A 329 -15.96 -23.14 43.02
N ASN A 330 -17.28 -23.05 42.86
CA ASN A 330 -18.23 -23.93 43.53
C ASN A 330 -18.11 -25.36 43.02
N ILE A 331 -17.91 -25.53 41.70
CA ILE A 331 -17.61 -26.82 41.08
C ILE A 331 -16.26 -27.33 41.58
N GLU A 332 -15.22 -26.50 41.66
CA GLU A 332 -13.86 -26.81 42.12
C GLU A 332 -13.81 -27.05 43.62
N HIS A 333 -14.66 -26.43 44.44
CA HIS A 333 -14.78 -26.71 45.87
C HIS A 333 -15.59 -27.98 46.12
N SER A 334 -16.64 -28.18 45.33
CA SER A 334 -17.34 -29.46 45.29
C SER A 334 -16.40 -30.55 44.79
N CYS A 335 -15.56 -30.23 43.81
CA CYS A 335 -14.53 -31.11 43.31
C CYS A 335 -13.45 -31.29 44.38
N ASP A 336 -12.86 -30.29 45.01
CA ASP A 336 -11.79 -30.41 46.02
C ASP A 336 -12.21 -31.28 47.21
N LYS A 337 -13.51 -31.33 47.55
CA LYS A 337 -14.06 -32.32 48.49
C LYS A 337 -13.94 -33.78 48.02
N PHE A 338 -13.78 -34.00 46.72
CA PHE A 338 -13.72 -35.29 46.02
C PHE A 338 -12.49 -35.50 45.07
N TYR A 339 -11.69 -34.49 44.65
CA TYR A 339 -10.99 -34.46 43.34
C TYR A 339 -9.56 -33.89 43.24
N LYS A 340 -8.75 -33.69 44.29
CA LYS A 340 -7.33 -33.39 44.01
C LYS A 340 -6.58 -34.54 43.34
N GLU A 341 -7.12 -35.73 43.47
CA GLU A 341 -6.51 -36.94 42.95
C GLU A 341 -7.36 -37.61 41.86
N ASP A 342 -8.60 -37.20 41.55
CA ASP A 342 -9.52 -37.98 40.67
C ASP A 342 -9.80 -37.40 39.26
N VAL A 343 -9.42 -36.15 38.95
CA VAL A 343 -9.80 -35.50 37.66
C VAL A 343 -8.99 -36.04 36.49
N TRP A 344 -7.67 -36.10 36.67
CA TRP A 344 -6.75 -36.69 35.70
C TRP A 344 -7.07 -38.17 35.46
N LEU A 345 -7.61 -38.77 36.51
CA LEU A 345 -8.04 -40.11 36.62
C LEU A 345 -9.28 -40.42 35.81
N MET A 346 -10.29 -39.54 35.84
CA MET A 346 -11.41 -39.57 34.91
C MET A 346 -11.02 -39.38 33.45
N ARG A 347 -10.06 -38.50 33.15
CA ARG A 347 -9.67 -38.21 31.76
C ARG A 347 -8.87 -39.33 31.15
N PHE A 348 -7.95 -39.89 31.91
CA PHE A 348 -7.24 -41.09 31.52
C PHE A 348 -8.17 -42.31 31.52
N GLN A 349 -9.14 -42.42 32.43
CA GLN A 349 -10.15 -43.47 32.37
C GLN A 349 -11.01 -43.34 31.10
N GLN A 350 -11.45 -42.13 30.71
CA GLN A 350 -12.10 -41.90 29.41
C GLN A 350 -11.20 -42.25 28.22
N LEU A 351 -9.89 -42.06 28.35
CA LEU A 351 -8.91 -42.41 27.30
C LEU A 351 -8.69 -43.93 27.23
N MET A 352 -8.55 -44.60 28.36
CA MET A 352 -8.44 -46.07 28.45
C MET A 352 -9.73 -46.78 28.07
N ASP A 353 -10.89 -46.18 28.37
CA ASP A 353 -12.21 -46.71 28.02
C ASP A 353 -12.56 -46.46 26.55
N SER A 354 -11.95 -45.45 25.90
CA SER A 354 -12.08 -45.21 24.45
C SER A 354 -11.03 -45.93 23.61
N VAL A 355 -10.02 -46.56 24.23
CA VAL A 355 -9.04 -47.42 23.57
C VAL A 355 -9.57 -48.85 23.53
N PRO A 356 -9.88 -49.41 22.34
CA PRO A 356 -10.34 -50.79 22.21
C PRO A 356 -9.34 -51.80 22.81
N GLU A 357 -9.84 -52.87 23.44
CA GLU A 357 -9.03 -53.89 24.14
C GLU A 357 -7.89 -54.49 23.30
N ALA A 358 -8.04 -54.49 21.97
CA ALA A 358 -7.02 -54.89 20.99
C ALA A 358 -5.66 -54.14 21.11
N PHE A 359 -5.60 -53.03 21.84
CA PHE A 359 -4.36 -52.26 22.04
C PHE A 359 -3.70 -52.45 23.40
N ARG A 360 -4.34 -53.14 24.35
CA ARG A 360 -3.77 -53.33 25.70
C ARG A 360 -2.74 -54.46 25.78
N GLU A 361 -2.78 -55.41 24.85
CA GLU A 361 -1.93 -56.61 24.89
C GLU A 361 -1.42 -57.06 23.51
N THR A 362 -1.22 -56.16 22.56
CA THR A 362 -0.49 -56.57 21.34
C THR A 362 1.00 -56.69 21.63
N ASN A 363 1.42 -57.87 22.07
CA ASN A 363 2.76 -58.42 21.81
C ASN A 363 2.92 -58.67 20.29
N LEU A 364 2.77 -57.61 19.49
CA LEU A 364 3.11 -57.64 18.07
C LEU A 364 4.64 -57.63 18.00
N ASP A 365 5.22 -58.68 17.43
CA ASP A 365 6.67 -58.82 17.29
C ASP A 365 7.26 -57.58 16.59
N VAL A 366 8.40 -57.09 17.07
CA VAL A 366 9.04 -55.85 16.60
C VAL A 366 9.34 -55.92 15.10
N VAL A 367 9.64 -57.14 14.62
CA VAL A 367 9.90 -57.44 13.21
C VAL A 367 8.64 -57.23 12.35
N LEU A 368 7.47 -57.67 12.82
CA LEU A 368 6.22 -57.50 12.11
C LEU A 368 5.81 -56.02 12.04
N MET A 369 6.05 -55.23 13.11
CA MET A 369 5.83 -53.79 13.09
C MET A 369 6.73 -53.07 12.09
N GLN A 370 7.99 -53.48 11.96
CA GLN A 370 8.94 -52.87 11.03
C GLN A 370 8.60 -53.15 9.56
N ILE A 371 8.12 -54.36 9.25
CA ILE A 371 7.63 -54.71 7.90
C ILE A 371 6.37 -53.89 7.58
N LEU A 372 5.43 -53.74 8.53
CA LEU A 372 4.22 -52.94 8.35
C LEU A 372 4.50 -51.43 8.21
N LEU A 373 5.54 -50.92 8.89
CA LEU A 373 6.04 -49.55 8.73
C LEU A 373 6.58 -49.31 7.32
N THR A 374 7.33 -50.27 6.78
CA THR A 374 7.94 -50.18 5.45
C THR A 374 6.87 -50.17 4.34
N GLU A 375 5.79 -50.93 4.55
CA GLU A 375 4.63 -50.98 3.64
C GLU A 375 3.59 -49.87 3.88
N GLY A 376 3.83 -48.96 4.83
CA GLY A 376 2.98 -47.79 5.08
C GLY A 376 1.62 -48.12 5.71
N LEU A 377 1.48 -49.28 6.36
CA LEU A 377 0.21 -49.80 6.89
C LEU A 377 -0.07 -49.41 8.35
N LEU A 378 0.62 -48.40 8.88
CA LEU A 378 0.54 -47.99 10.30
C LEU A 378 -0.88 -47.59 10.73
N SER A 379 -1.69 -47.06 9.81
CA SER A 379 -3.08 -46.69 10.05
C SER A 379 -4.01 -47.89 10.24
N TYR A 380 -3.58 -49.10 9.86
CA TYR A 380 -4.36 -50.33 9.95
C TYR A 380 -3.99 -51.22 11.14
N LEU A 381 -3.03 -50.77 11.96
CA LEU A 381 -2.60 -51.41 13.21
C LEU A 381 -3.76 -51.69 14.21
N PRO A 382 -4.80 -50.83 14.34
CA PRO A 382 -6.01 -51.13 15.11
C PRO A 382 -6.80 -52.36 14.66
N TYR A 383 -6.70 -52.70 13.38
CA TYR A 383 -7.39 -53.83 12.78
C TYR A 383 -6.51 -55.09 12.82
N MET A 384 -5.17 -54.93 12.87
CA MET A 384 -4.23 -56.02 13.10
C MET A 384 -4.39 -56.65 14.48
N GLY A 385 -4.64 -55.86 15.53
CA GLY A 385 -4.94 -56.41 16.87
C GLY A 385 -6.19 -57.31 16.84
N ARG A 386 -7.26 -56.85 16.18
CA ARG A 386 -8.48 -57.67 15.95
C ARG A 386 -8.22 -58.91 15.09
N LEU A 387 -7.31 -58.83 14.11
CA LEU A 387 -6.93 -59.99 13.29
C LEU A 387 -6.19 -61.05 14.10
N MET A 388 -5.30 -60.63 14.98
CA MET A 388 -4.55 -61.54 15.85
C MET A 388 -5.46 -62.20 16.90
N ASP A 389 -6.46 -61.48 17.40
CA ASP A 389 -7.49 -62.03 18.30
C ASP A 389 -8.36 -63.09 17.60
N ILE A 390 -8.74 -62.87 16.34
CA ILE A 390 -9.54 -63.83 15.54
C ILE A 390 -8.75 -65.11 15.25
N VAL A 391 -7.43 -64.99 15.02
CA VAL A 391 -6.58 -66.09 14.55
C VAL A 391 -5.76 -66.72 15.70
N SER A 392 -6.01 -66.34 16.96
CA SER A 392 -5.32 -66.91 18.13
C SER A 392 -3.78 -66.86 18.02
N ASN A 393 -3.24 -65.75 17.51
CA ASN A 393 -1.81 -65.47 17.33
C ASN A 393 -1.02 -66.34 16.31
N ASP A 394 -1.67 -67.16 15.48
CA ASP A 394 -0.98 -67.94 14.44
C ASP A 394 -0.98 -67.23 13.06
N THR A 395 0.15 -66.59 12.72
CA THR A 395 0.32 -65.83 11.46
C THR A 395 0.26 -66.66 10.18
N THR A 396 0.19 -67.99 10.29
CA THR A 396 0.18 -68.93 9.15
C THR A 396 -1.23 -69.25 8.63
N ILE A 397 -2.28 -68.95 9.40
CA ILE A 397 -3.69 -69.29 9.10
C ILE A 397 -4.44 -68.10 8.47
N ILE A 398 -3.81 -66.93 8.42
CA ILE A 398 -4.44 -65.69 7.94
C ILE A 398 -4.77 -65.83 6.45
N THR A 399 -6.07 -65.74 6.14
CA THR A 399 -6.61 -65.74 4.77
C THR A 399 -7.44 -64.49 4.54
N CYS A 400 -7.65 -64.08 3.28
CA CYS A 400 -8.34 -62.82 2.93
C CYS A 400 -9.73 -62.66 3.59
N LYS A 401 -10.43 -63.77 3.89
CA LYS A 401 -11.71 -63.77 4.60
C LYS A 401 -11.60 -63.26 6.05
N HIS A 402 -10.51 -63.58 6.75
CA HIS A 402 -10.27 -63.11 8.12
C HIS A 402 -9.96 -61.61 8.12
N ILE A 403 -9.27 -61.11 7.08
CA ILE A 403 -8.98 -59.68 6.88
C ILE A 403 -10.25 -58.87 6.61
N GLU A 404 -11.20 -59.45 5.87
CA GLU A 404 -12.54 -58.87 5.69
C GLU A 404 -13.34 -58.82 6.99
N GLU A 405 -13.30 -59.89 7.80
CA GLU A 405 -13.99 -59.97 9.10
C GLU A 405 -13.44 -58.98 10.13
N ALA A 406 -12.15 -58.65 10.07
CA ALA A 406 -11.57 -57.60 10.91
C ALA A 406 -11.93 -56.17 10.46
N GLY A 407 -12.59 -56.02 9.30
CA GLY A 407 -13.17 -54.75 8.85
C GLY A 407 -12.36 -54.00 7.79
N ILE A 408 -11.30 -54.60 7.22
CA ILE A 408 -10.54 -54.01 6.11
C ILE A 408 -11.18 -54.48 4.80
N LYS A 409 -11.91 -53.59 4.12
CA LYS A 409 -12.67 -53.91 2.90
C LYS A 409 -11.91 -53.64 1.60
N ASP A 410 -10.75 -52.99 1.69
CA ASP A 410 -10.00 -52.52 0.53
C ASP A 410 -9.05 -53.61 0.01
N LYS A 411 -9.20 -53.99 -1.27
CA LYS A 411 -8.55 -55.19 -1.85
C LYS A 411 -7.05 -55.01 -2.04
N GLU A 412 -6.59 -53.79 -2.30
CA GLU A 412 -5.17 -53.47 -2.43
C GLU A 412 -4.47 -53.62 -1.08
N ILE A 413 -5.09 -53.10 -0.02
CA ILE A 413 -4.58 -53.13 1.35
C ILE A 413 -4.60 -54.55 1.91
N GLN A 414 -5.64 -55.33 1.62
CA GLN A 414 -5.69 -56.77 1.93
C GLN A 414 -4.50 -57.52 1.31
N SER A 415 -4.15 -57.19 0.06
CA SER A 415 -3.05 -57.83 -0.66
C SER A 415 -1.69 -57.43 -0.07
N SER A 416 -1.51 -56.15 0.31
CA SER A 416 -0.30 -55.66 0.98
C SER A 416 -0.13 -56.25 2.38
N ILE A 417 -1.21 -56.43 3.14
CA ILE A 417 -1.18 -57.09 4.46
C ILE A 417 -0.81 -58.57 4.31
N MET A 418 -1.42 -59.27 3.35
CA MET A 418 -1.07 -60.67 3.04
C MET A 418 0.39 -60.81 2.62
N TYR A 419 0.90 -59.86 1.84
CA TYR A 419 2.30 -59.82 1.43
C TYR A 419 3.24 -59.60 2.63
N ALA A 420 2.97 -58.61 3.48
CA ALA A 420 3.73 -58.36 4.70
C ALA A 420 3.78 -59.58 5.65
N ILE A 421 2.67 -60.30 5.79
CA ILE A 421 2.59 -61.52 6.61
C ILE A 421 3.33 -62.69 5.96
N SER A 422 3.33 -62.79 4.63
CA SER A 422 4.11 -63.81 3.92
C SER A 422 5.61 -63.62 4.10
N ILE A 423 6.09 -62.37 4.04
CA ILE A 423 7.50 -62.02 4.31
C ILE A 423 7.87 -62.41 5.74
N TYR A 424 7.03 -62.06 6.71
CA TYR A 424 7.25 -62.42 8.11
C TYR A 424 7.32 -63.94 8.33
N ASN A 425 6.42 -64.72 7.71
CA ASN A 425 6.44 -66.18 7.82
C ASN A 425 7.66 -66.82 7.12
N ASP A 426 8.16 -66.22 6.04
CA ASP A 426 9.37 -66.68 5.36
C ASP A 426 10.66 -66.30 6.14
N GLU A 427 10.71 -65.13 6.77
CA GLU A 427 11.77 -64.74 7.71
C GLU A 427 11.81 -65.65 8.96
N MET A 428 10.64 -66.03 9.49
CA MET A 428 10.53 -66.99 10.60
C MET A 428 10.97 -68.40 10.22
N LYS A 429 10.71 -68.86 8.99
CA LYS A 429 11.24 -70.15 8.48
C LYS A 429 12.76 -70.15 8.36
N LEU A 430 13.36 -69.05 7.89
CA LEU A 430 14.82 -68.90 7.84
C LEU A 430 15.46 -68.96 9.24
N HIS A 431 14.81 -68.38 10.26
CA HIS A 431 15.24 -68.47 11.66
C HIS A 431 15.12 -69.88 12.28
N LEU A 432 14.26 -70.76 11.77
CA LEU A 432 14.23 -72.17 12.17
C LEU A 432 15.39 -72.99 11.56
N TYR A 433 15.83 -72.65 10.34
CA TYR A 433 16.96 -73.31 9.70
C TYR A 433 18.32 -72.91 10.30
N SER A 434 18.44 -71.72 10.90
CA SER A 434 19.65 -71.31 11.63
C SER A 434 19.76 -71.99 13.00
N LYS A 435 18.66 -72.20 13.73
CA LYS A 435 18.65 -72.92 15.03
C LYS A 435 19.04 -74.40 14.95
N LEU A 436 18.91 -75.05 13.79
CA LEU A 436 19.35 -76.44 13.60
C LEU A 436 20.84 -76.58 13.29
N ASN A 437 21.55 -75.48 12.99
CA ASN A 437 22.97 -75.46 12.64
C ASN A 437 23.89 -74.86 13.73
N GLU A 438 23.36 -74.55 14.92
CA GLU A 438 24.14 -74.06 16.07
C GLU A 438 24.32 -75.14 17.17
N SER A 439 24.42 -76.41 16.78
CA SER A 439 24.99 -77.48 17.61
C SER A 439 26.47 -77.67 17.25
N GLY A 440 27.30 -76.73 17.69
CA GLY A 440 28.74 -76.75 17.54
C GLY A 440 29.39 -75.82 18.56
N CYS A 441 30.11 -76.42 19.50
CA CYS A 441 30.73 -75.82 20.67
C CYS A 441 31.65 -74.62 20.37
N GLU A 442 31.66 -73.61 21.25
CA GLU A 442 32.75 -73.30 22.22
C GLU A 442 32.56 -71.85 22.76
N GLU A 443 32.41 -71.71 24.08
CA GLU A 443 32.59 -70.42 24.77
C GLU A 443 34.07 -70.00 24.69
N PRO A 444 34.35 -68.68 24.65
CA PRO A 444 35.16 -68.15 25.75
C PRO A 444 34.80 -66.71 26.20
N SER A 445 34.53 -66.61 27.50
CA SER A 445 35.21 -65.80 28.53
C SER A 445 35.76 -64.39 28.22
N ALA A 446 35.29 -63.41 29.01
CA ALA A 446 35.88 -62.07 29.23
C ALA A 446 37.33 -62.11 29.77
N PRO A 447 38.11 -61.00 29.69
CA PRO A 447 38.40 -60.20 30.91
C PRO A 447 38.72 -58.68 30.60
N PRO A 448 39.31 -57.83 31.49
CA PRO A 448 38.62 -56.70 32.14
C PRO A 448 39.34 -55.32 32.06
N ASP A 449 38.65 -54.29 32.58
CA ASP A 449 39.06 -53.01 33.21
C ASP A 449 40.23 -52.12 32.73
N SER A 450 39.88 -50.82 32.68
CA SER A 450 40.62 -49.58 32.37
C SER A 450 41.88 -49.28 33.22
N PRO A 451 42.74 -48.30 32.84
CA PRO A 451 42.53 -46.91 33.30
C PRO A 451 42.97 -45.77 32.32
N ALA A 452 42.51 -44.56 32.65
CA ALA A 452 42.63 -43.29 31.92
C ALA A 452 44.07 -42.71 31.79
N LEU A 453 44.35 -41.95 30.71
CA LEU A 453 44.71 -40.51 30.73
C LEU A 453 45.03 -39.93 29.32
N SER A 454 44.40 -38.78 29.02
CA SER A 454 44.90 -37.60 28.25
C SER A 454 45.76 -37.75 26.97
N ARG A 455 45.25 -37.27 25.83
CA ARG A 455 45.77 -36.08 25.08
C ARG A 455 45.09 -35.88 23.73
N GLU A 456 44.65 -34.62 23.53
CA GLU A 456 44.71 -33.84 22.28
C GLU A 456 44.08 -34.45 21.02
N ALA A 457 42.80 -34.12 20.82
CA ALA A 457 42.10 -34.32 19.56
C ALA A 457 42.55 -33.27 18.53
N SER A 458 43.37 -33.72 17.57
CA SER A 458 43.26 -33.28 16.19
C SER A 458 42.31 -34.23 15.47
N THR A 459 41.27 -33.70 14.81
CA THR A 459 40.86 -33.97 13.41
C THR A 459 39.36 -33.72 13.22
N ASN A 460 39.06 -32.82 12.29
CA ASN A 460 37.96 -32.88 11.32
C ASN A 460 36.63 -33.50 11.78
N GLU A 461 35.66 -32.63 12.08
CA GLU A 461 34.25 -32.96 12.00
C GLU A 461 33.56 -32.09 10.94
N ILE A 462 32.80 -32.79 10.11
CA ILE A 462 32.20 -32.41 8.83
C ILE A 462 31.01 -31.46 9.04
N PRO A 463 30.92 -30.32 8.34
CA PRO A 463 29.72 -29.50 8.32
C PRO A 463 28.71 -30.06 7.30
N MET A 464 27.72 -30.83 7.78
CA MET A 464 26.74 -31.56 6.98
C MET A 464 25.75 -30.74 6.11
N HIS A 465 25.99 -29.46 5.75
CA HIS A 465 25.05 -28.71 4.90
C HIS A 465 25.66 -27.81 3.80
N SER A 466 26.93 -27.98 3.41
CA SER A 466 27.55 -27.19 2.32
C SER A 466 27.48 -27.82 0.91
N GLU A 467 27.12 -29.10 0.76
CA GLU A 467 27.25 -29.86 -0.50
C GLU A 467 26.02 -29.76 -1.43
N CYS A 468 26.26 -29.75 -2.75
CA CYS A 468 25.25 -29.64 -3.80
C CYS A 468 24.22 -30.79 -3.73
N VAL A 469 22.93 -30.46 -3.82
CA VAL A 469 21.84 -31.45 -3.71
C VAL A 469 21.74 -32.36 -4.96
N ILE A 470 22.44 -32.03 -6.05
CA ILE A 470 22.42 -32.80 -7.31
C ILE A 470 23.58 -33.81 -7.35
N CYS A 471 24.83 -33.35 -7.21
CA CYS A 471 25.99 -34.23 -7.25
C CYS A 471 26.44 -34.74 -5.87
N MET A 472 26.09 -34.05 -4.78
CA MET A 472 26.60 -34.30 -3.43
C MET A 472 28.14 -34.19 -3.30
N ASP A 473 28.82 -33.69 -4.33
CA ASP A 473 30.29 -33.66 -4.39
C ASP A 473 30.88 -32.25 -4.18
N GLU A 474 30.25 -31.21 -4.73
CA GLU A 474 30.77 -29.84 -4.73
C GLU A 474 29.93 -28.90 -3.84
N GLU A 475 30.56 -27.85 -3.30
CA GLU A 475 29.85 -26.87 -2.47
C GLU A 475 28.79 -26.06 -3.24
N ARG A 476 27.71 -25.69 -2.53
CA ARG A 476 26.62 -24.88 -3.08
C ARG A 476 27.09 -23.45 -3.32
N GLN A 477 26.98 -22.98 -4.56
CA GLN A 477 27.46 -21.66 -4.97
C GLN A 477 26.43 -20.87 -5.79
N ILE A 478 25.27 -21.45 -6.11
CA ILE A 478 24.29 -20.86 -7.01
C ILE A 478 22.93 -20.69 -6.32
N ILE A 479 22.40 -19.47 -6.38
CA ILE A 479 21.05 -19.10 -5.94
C ILE A 479 20.11 -19.06 -7.15
N PHE A 480 18.93 -19.69 -7.03
CA PHE A 480 17.88 -19.64 -8.06
C PHE A 480 16.80 -18.59 -7.77
N VAL A 481 16.51 -17.72 -8.73
CA VAL A 481 15.48 -16.67 -8.64
C VAL A 481 14.23 -17.11 -9.41
N PRO A 482 13.00 -16.92 -8.88
CA PRO A 482 12.64 -16.12 -7.72
C PRO A 482 12.72 -16.83 -6.35
N CYS A 483 13.00 -18.13 -6.32
CA CYS A 483 12.82 -18.92 -5.08
C CYS A 483 13.89 -18.71 -3.99
N GLY A 484 15.03 -18.11 -4.30
CA GLY A 484 16.11 -17.78 -3.35
C GLY A 484 16.93 -18.97 -2.83
N HIS A 485 16.72 -20.20 -3.29
CA HIS A 485 17.40 -21.38 -2.75
C HIS A 485 18.85 -21.49 -3.26
N LEU A 486 19.79 -21.62 -2.31
CA LEU A 486 21.19 -22.00 -2.54
C LEU A 486 21.33 -23.51 -2.40
N CYS A 487 21.29 -24.26 -3.52
CA CYS A 487 21.24 -25.73 -3.48
C CYS A 487 22.15 -26.44 -4.49
N CYS A 488 22.75 -25.70 -5.42
CA CYS A 488 23.57 -26.29 -6.50
C CYS A 488 24.98 -25.69 -6.56
N CYS A 489 25.94 -26.50 -6.99
CA CYS A 489 27.26 -26.04 -7.45
C CYS A 489 27.16 -25.45 -8.86
N ILE A 490 28.25 -24.82 -9.33
CA ILE A 490 28.31 -24.16 -10.64
C ILE A 490 28.10 -25.16 -11.78
N THR A 491 28.72 -26.33 -11.69
CA THR A 491 28.68 -27.39 -12.71
C THR A 491 27.26 -27.92 -12.89
N CYS A 492 26.60 -28.32 -11.81
CA CYS A 492 25.21 -28.79 -11.84
C CYS A 492 24.22 -27.70 -12.27
N SER A 493 24.47 -26.43 -11.92
CA SER A 493 23.62 -25.32 -12.37
C SER A 493 23.73 -25.03 -13.86
N SER A 494 24.84 -25.40 -14.49
CA SER A 494 25.12 -25.14 -15.91
C SER A 494 24.47 -26.19 -16.82
N ASN A 495 23.91 -27.27 -16.26
CA ASN A 495 23.13 -28.23 -17.04
C ASN A 495 21.82 -27.59 -17.53
N ASN A 496 21.60 -27.63 -18.85
CA ASN A 496 20.48 -26.96 -19.52
C ASN A 496 19.12 -27.63 -19.27
N GLU A 497 19.12 -28.85 -18.70
CA GLU A 497 17.90 -29.57 -18.32
C GLU A 497 17.31 -29.08 -17.00
N LEU A 498 18.09 -28.32 -16.21
CA LEU A 498 17.66 -27.82 -14.90
C LEU A 498 16.84 -26.52 -15.04
N LYS A 499 15.52 -26.69 -15.25
CA LYS A 499 14.53 -25.60 -15.34
C LYS A 499 13.80 -25.32 -14.03
N LEU A 500 13.71 -26.31 -13.15
CA LEU A 500 13.03 -26.22 -11.86
C LEU A 500 14.03 -26.31 -10.72
N CYS A 501 13.80 -25.56 -9.64
CA CYS A 501 14.63 -25.66 -8.43
C CYS A 501 14.49 -27.05 -7.78
N PRO A 502 15.59 -27.79 -7.51
CA PRO A 502 15.52 -29.11 -6.85
C PRO A 502 14.87 -29.10 -5.47
N MET A 503 14.93 -27.98 -4.76
CA MET A 503 14.40 -27.85 -3.40
C MET A 503 12.89 -27.59 -3.37
N CYS A 504 12.41 -26.69 -4.25
CA CYS A 504 11.04 -26.17 -4.16
C CYS A 504 10.24 -26.31 -5.46
N ARG A 505 10.84 -26.86 -6.52
CA ARG A 505 10.23 -27.14 -7.83
C ARG A 505 9.60 -25.91 -8.53
N ILE A 506 10.09 -24.71 -8.21
CA ILE A 506 9.69 -23.44 -8.87
C ILE A 506 10.57 -23.23 -10.11
N ASP A 507 10.01 -22.65 -11.17
CA ASP A 507 10.74 -22.27 -12.39
C ASP A 507 11.90 -21.30 -12.09
N ILE A 508 13.07 -21.61 -12.66
CA ILE A 508 14.30 -20.84 -12.50
C ILE A 508 14.34 -19.76 -13.58
N ASN A 509 14.15 -18.50 -13.17
CA ASN A 509 14.24 -17.35 -14.06
C ASN A 509 15.68 -16.83 -14.17
N GLN A 510 16.44 -16.85 -13.08
CA GLN A 510 17.84 -16.42 -13.05
C GLN A 510 18.68 -17.26 -12.09
N LYS A 511 19.97 -17.41 -12.39
CA LYS A 511 20.97 -18.13 -11.61
C LYS A 511 22.05 -17.15 -11.16
N ILE A 512 22.21 -16.93 -9.86
CA ILE A 512 23.17 -15.96 -9.29
C ILE A 512 24.28 -16.72 -8.56
N ARG A 513 25.54 -16.44 -8.88
CA ARG A 513 26.70 -17.02 -8.20
C ARG A 513 27.03 -16.23 -6.94
N VAL A 514 27.17 -16.94 -5.82
CA VAL A 514 27.65 -16.39 -4.55
C VAL A 514 29.17 -16.45 -4.53
N VAL A 515 29.81 -15.32 -4.23
CA VAL A 515 31.23 -15.24 -3.93
C VAL A 515 31.31 -14.83 -2.46
N VAL A 516 31.81 -15.72 -1.61
CA VAL A 516 32.08 -15.41 -0.21
C VAL A 516 33.48 -14.80 -0.15
N SER A 517 33.59 -13.59 0.39
CA SER A 517 34.84 -12.83 0.57
C SER A 517 35.14 -12.62 2.03
#